data_AF-A0A2H1V323-F1
#
_entry.id   AF-A0A2H1V323-F1
#
_cell.length_a   1.000
_cell.length_b   1.000
_cell.length_c   1.000
_cell.angle_alpha   90.00
_cell.angle_beta   90.00
_cell.angle_gamma   90.00
#
_symmetry.space_group_name_H-M   'P 1'
#
loop_
_entity.id
_entity.type
_entity.pdbx_description
1 polymer ?
#
loop_
_entity_poly.entity_id
_entity_poly.type
_entity_poly.pdbx_seq_one_letter_code
_entity_poly.pdbx_strand_id
1 'polypeptide(L)'
;MHHLGIWKDSMNTKFSDFLPVDLIFRNNDEREIISKKIKEFYFGDQPVGEETILAYFDYFGDIMFGYSSLRSVQLHLEAGHKQIYLYEFSFVDDNVPVIPNTNERRAQHCSQTMAVLEGRVDEETLSEEYRNLKSTIREMWTNFAIHGTPVPENSSLPTWPTTGADGTPYMSIGNPVEIKETFLGERGRFWNKIYEKYYSAPVAPPTPQAYHSEL
;
A
#
# COMPACT_ATOMS: atom_id res chain seq x y z
N MET A 1 -2.89 12.69 8.22
CA MET A 1 -4.01 13.53 8.73
C MET A 1 -4.01 14.94 8.14
N HIS A 2 -2.84 15.57 7.94
CA HIS A 2 -2.73 16.96 7.46
C HIS A 2 -3.42 17.30 6.13
N HIS A 3 -3.69 16.32 5.25
CA HIS A 3 -4.23 16.60 3.92
C HIS A 3 -5.76 16.48 3.80
N LEU A 4 -6.48 15.82 4.72
CA LEU A 4 -7.95 15.69 4.60
C LEU A 4 -8.61 17.08 4.63
N GLY A 5 -8.22 17.94 5.57
CA GLY A 5 -8.73 19.31 5.66
C GLY A 5 -8.39 20.18 4.43
N ILE A 6 -7.38 19.81 3.65
CA ILE A 6 -6.97 20.54 2.43
C ILE A 6 -7.68 19.97 1.20
N TRP A 7 -7.85 18.65 1.13
CA TRP A 7 -8.28 17.96 -0.08
C TRP A 7 -9.76 17.60 -0.09
N LYS A 8 -10.45 17.51 1.05
CA LYS A 8 -11.86 17.08 1.07
C LYS A 8 -12.75 17.94 0.17
N ASP A 9 -12.61 19.26 0.20
CA ASP A 9 -13.41 20.18 -0.61
C ASP A 9 -13.06 20.05 -2.10
N SER A 10 -11.77 19.91 -2.42
CA SER A 10 -11.28 19.70 -3.78
C SER A 10 -11.74 18.35 -4.35
N MET A 11 -11.70 17.28 -3.56
CA MET A 11 -12.18 15.95 -3.95
C MET A 11 -13.71 15.92 -4.14
N ASN A 12 -14.45 16.71 -3.36
CA ASN A 12 -15.89 16.87 -3.55
C ASN A 12 -16.23 17.71 -4.79
N THR A 13 -15.40 18.71 -5.11
CA THR A 13 -15.58 19.58 -6.28
C THR A 13 -15.21 18.88 -7.58
N LYS A 14 -14.05 18.19 -7.62
CA LYS A 14 -13.50 17.58 -8.84
C LYS A 14 -12.62 16.37 -8.51
N PHE A 15 -13.25 15.25 -8.19
CA PHE A 15 -12.58 14.00 -7.82
C PHE A 15 -11.62 13.48 -8.91
N SER A 16 -11.89 13.80 -10.18
CA SER A 16 -11.06 13.39 -11.32
C SER A 16 -9.59 13.80 -11.17
N ASP A 17 -9.34 14.91 -10.46
CA ASP A 17 -7.99 15.46 -10.26
C ASP A 17 -7.16 14.67 -9.23
N PHE A 18 -7.78 13.69 -8.58
CA PHE A 18 -7.15 12.80 -7.61
C PHE A 18 -6.94 11.38 -8.16
N LEU A 19 -7.22 11.14 -9.44
CA LEU A 19 -6.96 9.85 -10.08
C LEU A 19 -5.44 9.60 -10.24
N PRO A 20 -5.00 8.33 -10.23
CA PRO A 20 -3.62 7.99 -10.52
C PRO A 20 -3.17 8.54 -11.88
N VAL A 21 -1.96 9.10 -11.92
CA VAL A 21 -1.40 9.80 -13.10
C VAL A 21 -1.03 8.84 -14.24
N ASP A 22 -0.90 7.56 -13.95
CA ASP A 22 -0.59 6.48 -14.89
C ASP A 22 -1.85 5.90 -15.56
N LEU A 23 -3.03 6.48 -15.30
CA LEU A 23 -4.27 6.21 -16.03
C LEU A 23 -4.48 7.23 -17.14
N ILE A 24 -4.53 6.76 -18.39
CA ILE A 24 -4.80 7.57 -19.57
C ILE A 24 -6.20 7.26 -20.11
N PHE A 25 -7.00 8.31 -20.27
CA PHE A 25 -8.38 8.22 -20.75
C PHE A 25 -8.48 8.75 -22.18
N ARG A 26 -9.46 8.26 -22.95
CA ARG A 26 -9.66 8.73 -24.33
C ARG A 26 -10.01 10.22 -24.40
N ASN A 27 -10.79 10.70 -23.44
CA ASN A 27 -11.25 12.07 -23.33
C ASN A 27 -11.68 12.39 -21.89
N ASN A 28 -12.02 13.66 -21.64
CA ASN A 28 -12.47 14.12 -20.33
C ASN A 28 -13.77 13.45 -19.87
N ASP A 29 -14.71 13.19 -20.78
CA ASP A 29 -15.98 12.53 -20.41
C ASP A 29 -15.75 11.14 -19.82
N GLU A 30 -14.87 10.35 -20.44
CA GLU A 30 -14.51 9.03 -19.92
C GLU A 30 -13.79 9.14 -18.57
N ARG A 31 -12.89 10.11 -18.41
CA ARG A 31 -12.21 10.40 -17.15
C ARG A 31 -13.22 10.71 -16.04
N GLU A 32 -14.21 11.55 -16.29
CA GLU A 32 -15.24 11.90 -15.31
C GLU A 32 -16.16 10.71 -14.98
N ILE A 33 -16.53 9.90 -15.97
CA ILE A 33 -17.34 8.68 -15.75
C ILE A 33 -16.60 7.68 -14.85
N ILE A 34 -15.32 7.43 -15.12
CA ILE A 34 -14.51 6.51 -14.31
C ILE A 34 -14.20 7.11 -12.93
N SER A 35 -13.91 8.41 -12.87
CA SER A 35 -13.74 9.15 -11.63
C SER A 35 -14.95 8.99 -10.70
N LYS A 36 -16.16 9.16 -11.23
CA LYS A 36 -17.40 8.98 -10.47
C LYS A 36 -17.54 7.55 -9.95
N LYS A 37 -17.26 6.53 -10.77
CA LYS A 37 -17.31 5.11 -10.33
C LYS A 37 -16.31 4.82 -9.21
N ILE A 38 -15.10 5.39 -9.28
CA ILE A 38 -14.09 5.23 -8.24
C ILE A 38 -14.55 5.93 -6.97
N LYS A 39 -15.07 7.16 -7.06
CA LYS A 39 -15.62 7.87 -5.90
C LYS A 39 -16.75 7.08 -5.23
N GLU A 40 -17.70 6.58 -6.01
CA GLU A 40 -18.82 5.77 -5.53
C GLU A 40 -18.35 4.47 -4.86
N PHE A 41 -17.29 3.83 -5.39
CA PHE A 41 -16.75 2.60 -4.80
C PHE A 41 -16.21 2.80 -3.37
N TYR A 42 -15.54 3.93 -3.10
CA TYR A 42 -14.99 4.22 -1.76
C TYR A 42 -15.99 4.92 -0.83
N PHE A 43 -16.73 5.89 -1.35
CA PHE A 43 -17.51 6.83 -0.53
C PHE A 43 -19.02 6.59 -0.65
N GLY A 44 -19.47 5.73 -1.57
CA GLY A 44 -20.89 5.58 -1.89
C GLY A 44 -21.52 6.92 -2.28
N ASP A 45 -22.67 7.21 -1.69
CA ASP A 45 -23.38 8.48 -1.86
C ASP A 45 -22.90 9.59 -0.90
N GLN A 46 -21.93 9.29 -0.03
CA GLN A 46 -21.46 10.25 0.98
C GLN A 46 -20.37 11.18 0.41
N PRO A 47 -20.32 12.45 0.84
CA PRO A 47 -19.22 13.33 0.51
C PRO A 47 -17.93 12.87 1.19
N VAL A 48 -16.79 13.21 0.59
CA VAL A 48 -15.48 13.03 1.25
C VAL A 48 -15.42 13.98 2.45
N GLY A 49 -15.28 13.44 3.65
CA GLY A 49 -15.23 14.24 4.88
C GLY A 49 -14.83 13.43 6.10
N GLU A 50 -15.06 14.02 7.26
CA GLU A 50 -14.75 13.46 8.58
C GLU A 50 -15.45 12.11 8.81
N GLU A 51 -16.72 11.99 8.43
CA GLU A 51 -17.52 10.75 8.57
C GLU A 51 -17.05 9.63 7.62
N THR A 52 -16.33 9.97 6.55
CA THR A 52 -15.79 9.00 5.57
C THR A 52 -14.26 8.92 5.63
N ILE A 53 -13.65 9.29 6.76
CA ILE A 53 -12.18 9.39 6.88
C ILE A 53 -11.47 8.06 6.65
N LEU A 54 -12.08 6.93 7.03
CA LEU A 54 -11.52 5.61 6.80
C LEU A 54 -11.50 5.26 5.31
N ALA A 55 -12.59 5.54 4.58
CA ALA A 55 -12.64 5.38 3.13
C ALA A 55 -11.63 6.30 2.40
N TYR A 56 -11.39 7.50 2.93
CA TYR A 56 -10.32 8.38 2.44
C TYR A 56 -8.94 7.75 2.60
N PHE A 57 -8.65 7.11 3.74
CA PHE A 57 -7.39 6.40 3.94
C PHE A 57 -7.28 5.14 3.08
N ASP A 58 -8.37 4.41 2.88
CA ASP A 58 -8.40 3.25 1.99
C ASP A 58 -8.11 3.67 0.54
N TYR A 59 -8.74 4.75 0.07
CA TYR A 59 -8.50 5.30 -1.27
C TYR A 59 -7.03 5.68 -1.49
N PHE A 60 -6.48 6.53 -0.63
CA PHE A 60 -5.09 6.98 -0.77
C PHE A 60 -4.08 5.86 -0.49
N GLY A 61 -4.38 4.97 0.45
CA GLY A 61 -3.58 3.78 0.71
C GLY A 61 -3.46 2.91 -0.54
N ASP A 62 -4.56 2.70 -1.25
CA ASP A 62 -4.58 1.86 -2.45
C ASP A 62 -3.88 2.51 -3.63
N ILE A 63 -4.18 3.77 -3.96
CA ILE A 63 -3.60 4.42 -5.14
C ILE A 63 -2.12 4.76 -4.98
N MET A 64 -1.63 4.95 -3.75
CA MET A 64 -0.22 5.27 -3.52
C MET A 64 0.63 4.02 -3.31
N PHE A 65 0.13 3.01 -2.60
CA PHE A 65 0.97 1.92 -2.10
C PHE A 65 0.37 0.52 -2.31
N GLY A 66 -0.89 0.32 -1.92
CA GLY A 66 -1.51 -0.99 -1.89
C GLY A 66 -1.57 -1.62 -3.27
N TYR A 67 -2.21 -0.94 -4.21
CA TYR A 67 -2.43 -1.51 -5.53
C TYR A 67 -1.13 -1.68 -6.33
N SER A 68 -0.19 -0.74 -6.20
CA SER A 68 1.13 -0.85 -6.84
C SER A 68 1.93 -2.03 -6.28
N SER A 69 1.79 -2.35 -4.99
CA SER A 69 2.39 -3.53 -4.36
C SER A 69 1.78 -4.84 -4.89
N LEU A 70 0.44 -4.94 -4.96
CA LEU A 70 -0.24 -6.09 -5.55
C LEU A 70 0.17 -6.30 -7.00
N ARG A 71 0.26 -5.22 -7.77
CA ARG A 71 0.67 -5.27 -9.17
C ARG A 71 2.14 -5.66 -9.33
N SER A 72 3.01 -5.22 -8.43
CA SER A 72 4.41 -5.63 -8.42
C SER A 72 4.54 -7.14 -8.25
N VAL A 73 3.74 -7.76 -7.37
CA VAL A 73 3.66 -9.21 -7.23
C VAL A 73 3.31 -9.88 -8.57
N GLN A 74 2.27 -9.41 -9.25
CA GLN A 74 1.85 -9.94 -10.55
C GLN A 74 2.97 -9.87 -11.58
N LEU A 75 3.61 -8.70 -11.73
CA LEU A 75 4.70 -8.49 -12.68
C LEU A 75 5.91 -9.38 -12.38
N HIS A 76 6.25 -9.58 -11.11
CA HIS A 76 7.33 -10.51 -10.73
C HIS A 76 6.97 -11.97 -11.07
N LEU A 77 5.74 -12.40 -10.83
CA LEU A 77 5.29 -13.75 -11.23
C LEU A 77 5.33 -13.94 -12.75
N GLU A 78 4.87 -12.95 -13.51
CA GLU A 78 4.91 -12.96 -14.99
C GLU A 78 6.34 -13.01 -15.53
N ALA A 79 7.28 -12.36 -14.84
CA ALA A 79 8.72 -12.45 -15.13
C ALA A 79 9.35 -13.79 -14.72
N GLY A 80 8.59 -14.72 -14.14
CA GLY A 80 9.03 -16.07 -13.79
C GLY A 80 9.60 -16.22 -12.37
N HIS A 81 9.51 -15.18 -11.53
CA HIS A 81 9.87 -15.31 -10.11
C HIS A 81 8.82 -16.17 -9.39
N LYS A 82 9.28 -17.09 -8.54
CA LYS A 82 8.39 -18.02 -7.81
C LYS A 82 8.44 -17.85 -6.30
N GLN A 83 9.43 -17.12 -5.78
CA GLN A 83 9.65 -16.90 -4.36
C GLN A 83 9.35 -15.43 -4.04
N ILE A 84 8.06 -15.12 -3.92
CA ILE A 84 7.59 -13.78 -3.59
C ILE A 84 6.84 -13.88 -2.27
N TYR A 85 7.22 -13.06 -1.30
CA TYR A 85 6.58 -12.99 0.00
C TYR A 85 5.94 -11.61 0.14
N LEU A 86 4.64 -11.59 0.43
CA LEU A 86 3.87 -10.37 0.62
C LEU A 86 3.51 -10.21 2.09
N TYR A 87 3.64 -9.00 2.63
CA TYR A 87 3.14 -8.66 3.95
C TYR A 87 2.48 -7.29 4.00
N GLU A 88 1.64 -7.12 5.01
CA GLU A 88 1.09 -5.87 5.48
C GLU A 88 1.63 -5.61 6.89
N PHE A 89 2.17 -4.42 7.13
CA PHE A 89 2.49 -4.00 8.50
C PHE A 89 1.23 -3.44 9.15
N SER A 90 0.68 -4.17 10.12
CA SER A 90 -0.62 -3.88 10.74
C SER A 90 -0.52 -3.59 12.24
N PHE A 91 0.68 -3.61 12.82
CA PHE A 91 0.88 -3.28 14.22
C PHE A 91 0.58 -1.81 14.51
N VAL A 92 -0.14 -1.58 15.61
CA VAL A 92 -0.46 -0.25 16.11
C VAL A 92 -0.25 -0.21 17.61
N ASP A 93 0.68 0.64 18.05
CA ASP A 93 0.91 0.88 19.48
C ASP A 93 -0.20 1.77 20.06
N ASP A 94 -0.53 1.61 21.34
CA ASP A 94 -1.52 2.43 22.05
C ASP A 94 -1.21 3.93 21.99
N ASN A 95 0.07 4.28 21.85
CA ASN A 95 0.54 5.66 21.72
C ASN A 95 0.21 6.28 20.35
N VAL A 96 -0.12 5.48 19.31
CA VAL A 96 -0.48 5.99 17.98
C VAL A 96 -1.87 6.60 18.03
N PRO A 97 -2.07 7.93 17.87
CA PRO A 97 -3.37 8.58 18.08
C PRO A 97 -4.55 7.94 17.34
N VAL A 98 -5.71 7.91 17.99
CA VAL A 98 -6.99 7.51 17.36
C VAL A 98 -7.27 8.44 16.19
N ILE A 99 -7.72 7.86 15.08
CA ILE A 99 -8.14 8.61 13.91
C ILE A 99 -9.38 9.45 14.31
N PRO A 100 -9.37 10.79 14.11
CA PRO A 100 -10.50 11.66 14.42
C PRO A 100 -11.80 11.14 13.84
N ASN A 101 -12.89 11.31 14.57
CA ASN A 101 -14.22 10.86 14.18
C ASN A 101 -14.38 9.33 14.08
N THR A 102 -13.43 8.57 14.63
CA THR A 102 -13.48 7.10 14.69
C THR A 102 -13.04 6.60 16.05
N ASN A 103 -13.15 5.29 16.26
CA ASN A 103 -12.51 4.58 17.38
C ASN A 103 -11.34 3.71 16.90
N GLU A 104 -10.83 3.96 15.69
CA GLU A 104 -9.78 3.15 15.06
C GLU A 104 -8.40 3.81 15.18
N ARG A 105 -7.38 2.96 15.36
CA ARG A 105 -5.98 3.32 15.13
C ARG A 105 -5.48 2.48 13.97
N ARG A 106 -4.63 3.04 13.12
CA ARG A 106 -4.04 2.35 11.96
C ARG A 106 -2.54 2.61 11.91
N ALA A 107 -1.80 1.63 11.42
CA ALA A 107 -0.38 1.79 11.16
C ALA A 107 -0.19 2.92 10.14
N GLN A 108 0.80 3.78 10.39
CA GLN A 108 1.06 4.94 9.55
C GLN A 108 2.15 4.65 8.52
N HIS A 109 2.25 5.52 7.52
CA HIS A 109 3.37 5.47 6.60
C HIS A 109 4.69 5.56 7.36
N CYS A 110 5.68 4.77 6.94
CA CYS A 110 6.99 4.59 7.58
C CYS A 110 6.98 3.92 8.97
N SER A 111 5.85 3.51 9.55
CA SER A 111 5.85 2.76 10.84
C SER A 111 6.68 1.48 10.76
N GLN A 112 6.57 0.74 9.65
CA GLN A 112 7.39 -0.44 9.38
C GLN A 112 8.89 -0.10 9.30
N THR A 113 9.25 1.02 8.66
CA THR A 113 10.64 1.46 8.55
C THR A 113 11.25 1.74 9.93
N MET A 114 10.47 2.36 10.82
CA MET A 114 10.89 2.61 12.20
C MET A 114 11.01 1.32 13.04
N ALA A 115 10.24 0.29 12.68
CA ALA A 115 10.33 -1.02 13.33
C ALA A 115 11.58 -1.80 12.87
N VAL A 116 11.87 -1.77 11.56
CA VAL A 116 13.01 -2.49 10.98
C VAL A 116 14.33 -1.80 11.30
N LEU A 117 14.45 -0.49 11.09
CA LEU A 117 15.71 0.21 11.29
C LEU A 117 16.00 0.47 12.77
N GLU A 118 17.29 0.53 13.11
CA GLU A 118 17.74 1.09 14.38
C GLU A 118 17.68 2.61 14.29
N GLY A 119 16.61 3.18 14.85
CA GLY A 119 16.43 4.63 14.94
C GLY A 119 17.18 5.23 16.14
N ARG A 120 17.14 6.56 16.26
CA ARG A 120 17.55 7.30 17.48
C ARG A 120 16.44 7.25 18.54
N VAL A 121 15.80 6.12 18.72
CA VAL A 121 14.72 5.93 19.68
C VAL A 121 15.30 5.16 20.86
N ASP A 122 15.04 5.65 22.06
CA ASP A 122 15.37 4.93 23.28
C ASP A 122 14.44 3.70 23.39
N GLU A 123 14.97 2.51 23.13
CA GLU A 123 14.21 1.25 23.12
C GLU A 123 13.60 0.95 24.51
N GLU A 124 14.15 1.49 25.59
CA GLU A 124 13.62 1.34 26.96
C GLU A 124 12.27 2.06 27.13
N THR A 125 12.01 3.09 26.32
CA THR A 125 10.75 3.86 26.36
C THR A 125 9.60 3.21 25.58
N LEU A 126 9.88 2.17 24.80
CA LEU A 126 8.87 1.49 23.98
C LEU A 126 8.01 0.54 24.81
N SER A 127 6.80 0.24 24.32
CA SER A 127 6.00 -0.85 24.87
C SER A 127 6.72 -2.19 24.68
N GLU A 128 6.45 -3.15 25.57
CA GLU A 128 6.98 -4.52 25.43
C GLU A 128 6.51 -5.16 24.12
N GLU A 129 5.24 -4.95 23.76
CA GLU A 129 4.65 -5.44 22.52
C GLU A 129 5.38 -4.90 21.29
N TYR A 130 5.69 -3.59 21.26
CA TYR A 130 6.40 -3.01 20.14
C TYR A 130 7.85 -3.49 20.06
N ARG A 131 8.56 -3.65 21.20
CA ARG A 131 9.90 -4.27 21.21
C ARG A 131 9.87 -5.70 20.65
N ASN A 132 8.88 -6.50 21.05
CA ASN A 132 8.71 -7.86 20.56
C ASN A 132 8.48 -7.86 19.05
N LEU A 133 7.56 -7.01 18.55
CA LEU A 133 7.31 -6.86 17.11
C LEU A 133 8.58 -6.44 16.35
N LYS A 134 9.36 -5.49 16.87
CA LYS A 134 10.62 -5.05 16.26
C LYS A 134 11.61 -6.20 16.14
N SER A 135 11.75 -7.02 17.19
CA SER A 135 12.58 -8.23 17.13
C SER A 135 12.08 -9.18 16.04
N THR A 136 10.77 -9.45 16.02
CA THR A 136 10.13 -10.35 15.04
C THR A 136 10.36 -9.89 13.60
N ILE A 137 10.06 -8.62 13.27
CA ILE A 137 10.20 -8.13 11.90
C ILE A 137 11.68 -8.04 11.48
N ARG A 138 12.59 -7.68 12.38
CA ARG A 138 14.04 -7.66 12.09
C ARG A 138 14.57 -9.07 11.82
N GLU A 139 14.11 -10.06 12.58
CA GLU A 139 14.44 -11.47 12.35
C GLU A 139 13.93 -11.92 10.97
N MET A 140 12.67 -11.63 10.63
CA MET A 140 12.09 -11.96 9.31
C MET A 140 12.89 -11.35 8.15
N TRP A 141 13.26 -10.07 8.25
CA TRP A 141 14.08 -9.38 7.25
C TRP A 141 15.50 -9.96 7.15
N THR A 142 16.11 -10.30 8.29
CA THR A 142 17.45 -10.90 8.35
C THR A 142 17.45 -12.30 7.73
N ASN A 143 16.46 -13.13 8.07
CA ASN A 143 16.31 -14.47 7.50
C ASN A 143 16.08 -14.42 5.99
N PHE A 144 15.27 -13.47 5.50
CA PHE A 144 15.11 -13.29 4.07
C PHE A 144 16.43 -12.87 3.39
N ALA A 145 17.19 -11.95 3.99
CA ALA A 145 18.47 -11.50 3.44
C ALA A 145 19.53 -12.61 3.38
N ILE A 146 19.58 -13.50 4.39
CA ILE A 146 20.58 -14.57 4.48
C ILE A 146 20.15 -15.83 3.73
N HIS A 147 18.87 -16.21 3.82
CA HIS A 147 18.36 -17.52 3.41
C HIS A 147 17.31 -17.46 2.29
N GLY A 148 16.82 -16.28 1.91
CA GLY A 148 15.73 -16.12 0.94
C GLY A 148 14.34 -16.54 1.46
N THR A 149 14.24 -16.93 2.73
CA THR A 149 12.98 -17.34 3.38
C THR A 149 12.80 -16.54 4.67
N PRO A 150 11.73 -15.75 4.84
CA PRO A 150 11.56 -14.88 6.02
C PRO A 150 11.31 -15.66 7.32
N VAL A 151 10.61 -16.80 7.24
CA VAL A 151 10.24 -17.64 8.39
C VAL A 151 10.74 -19.06 8.15
N PRO A 152 11.85 -19.49 8.80
CA PRO A 152 12.34 -20.85 8.75
C PRO A 152 11.38 -21.87 9.36
N GLU A 153 11.50 -23.15 8.98
CA GLU A 153 10.60 -24.24 9.41
C GLU A 153 10.54 -24.45 10.94
N ASN A 154 11.59 -24.08 11.68
CA ASN A 154 11.68 -24.21 13.13
C ASN A 154 11.29 -22.94 13.90
N SER A 155 10.75 -21.93 13.21
CA SER A 155 10.27 -20.70 13.85
C SER A 155 8.98 -20.94 14.65
N SER A 156 8.76 -20.13 15.70
CA SER A 156 7.48 -20.08 16.41
C SER A 156 6.41 -19.27 15.68
N LEU A 157 6.79 -18.56 14.61
CA LEU A 157 5.88 -17.75 13.80
C LEU A 157 5.06 -18.64 12.85
N PRO A 158 3.89 -18.17 12.39
CA PRO A 158 3.15 -18.84 11.33
C PRO A 158 4.04 -19.06 10.10
N THR A 159 3.95 -20.24 9.49
CA THR A 159 4.60 -20.51 8.21
C THR A 159 4.22 -19.44 7.21
N TRP A 160 5.19 -18.89 6.47
CA TRP A 160 4.98 -17.84 5.50
C TRP A 160 5.11 -18.39 4.08
N PRO A 161 4.00 -18.71 3.39
CA PRO A 161 4.04 -19.24 2.03
C PRO A 161 4.34 -18.13 1.03
N THR A 162 4.80 -18.53 -0.16
CA THR A 162 4.90 -17.61 -1.30
C THR A 162 3.50 -17.16 -1.74
N THR A 163 3.37 -15.89 -2.12
CA THR A 163 2.11 -15.29 -2.55
C THR A 163 1.81 -15.58 -4.03
N GLY A 164 0.52 -15.64 -4.37
CA GLY A 164 0.00 -15.76 -5.73
C GLY A 164 -0.29 -14.40 -6.38
N ALA A 165 -0.77 -14.42 -7.63
CA ALA A 165 -1.03 -13.22 -8.43
C ALA A 165 -2.18 -12.34 -7.89
N ASP A 166 -3.05 -12.92 -7.08
CA ASP A 166 -4.11 -12.22 -6.35
C ASP A 166 -3.64 -11.69 -4.98
N GLY A 167 -2.37 -11.89 -4.62
CA GLY A 167 -1.83 -11.53 -3.32
C GLY A 167 -2.19 -12.52 -2.21
N THR A 168 -2.58 -13.75 -2.56
CA THR A 168 -2.91 -14.81 -1.59
C THR A 168 -1.78 -15.83 -1.45
N PRO A 169 -1.33 -16.20 -0.23
CA PRO A 169 -1.59 -15.52 1.04
C PRO A 169 -0.67 -14.30 1.22
N TYR A 170 -0.92 -13.51 2.27
CA TYR A 170 0.01 -12.51 2.77
C TYR A 170 0.15 -12.58 4.29
N MET A 171 1.30 -12.14 4.81
CA MET A 171 1.54 -12.05 6.25
C MET A 171 1.03 -10.70 6.79
N SER A 172 0.17 -10.69 7.79
CA SER A 172 -0.16 -9.48 8.56
C SER A 172 0.79 -9.42 9.76
N ILE A 173 1.72 -8.48 9.73
CA ILE A 173 2.70 -8.25 10.80
C ILE A 173 2.10 -7.26 11.79
N GLY A 174 1.29 -7.80 12.69
CA GLY A 174 0.61 -7.10 13.76
C GLY A 174 0.83 -7.77 15.12
N ASN A 175 -0.14 -7.61 16.02
CA ASN A 175 -0.21 -8.38 17.26
C ASN A 175 -1.60 -9.05 17.36
N PRO A 176 -1.74 -10.36 17.05
CA PRO A 176 -0.67 -11.30 16.69
C PRO A 176 -0.17 -11.14 15.24
N VAL A 177 0.96 -11.80 14.94
CA VAL A 177 1.41 -12.05 13.55
C VAL A 177 0.59 -13.21 12.98
N GLU A 178 0.01 -13.03 11.81
CA GLU A 178 -0.93 -14.01 11.23
C GLU A 178 -0.87 -14.06 9.70
N ILE A 179 -1.18 -15.23 9.14
CA ILE A 179 -1.41 -15.39 7.69
C ILE A 179 -2.84 -15.01 7.37
N LYS A 180 -2.99 -14.11 6.40
CA LYS A 180 -4.28 -13.72 5.80
C LYS A 180 -4.37 -14.22 4.38
N GLU A 181 -5.61 -14.29 3.88
CA GLU A 181 -5.92 -14.75 2.53
C GLU A 181 -5.53 -13.70 1.48
N THR A 182 -6.48 -12.96 0.94
CA THR A 182 -6.25 -12.12 -0.24
C THR A 182 -5.91 -10.69 0.15
N PHE A 183 -4.70 -10.23 -0.19
CA PHE A 183 -4.31 -8.83 -0.05
C PHE A 183 -5.22 -7.92 -0.89
N LEU A 184 -5.74 -6.84 -0.29
CA LEU A 184 -6.75 -5.90 -0.84
C LEU A 184 -8.11 -6.48 -1.26
N GLY A 185 -8.21 -7.80 -1.51
CA GLY A 185 -9.46 -8.49 -1.82
C GLY A 185 -10.26 -7.81 -2.94
N GLU A 186 -11.45 -7.31 -2.60
CA GLU A 186 -12.33 -6.63 -3.56
C GLU A 186 -11.70 -5.35 -4.13
N ARG A 187 -10.96 -4.58 -3.33
CA ARG A 187 -10.31 -3.34 -3.78
C ARG A 187 -9.24 -3.64 -4.83
N GLY A 188 -8.49 -4.72 -4.65
CA GLY A 188 -7.52 -5.20 -5.64
C GLY A 188 -8.19 -5.60 -6.97
N ARG A 189 -9.29 -6.35 -6.91
CA ARG A 189 -10.09 -6.73 -8.10
C ARG A 189 -10.70 -5.52 -8.81
N PHE A 190 -11.15 -4.52 -8.05
CA PHE A 190 -11.68 -3.28 -8.58
C PHE A 190 -10.62 -2.52 -9.39
N TRP A 191 -9.43 -2.35 -8.81
CA TRP A 191 -8.33 -1.68 -9.49
C TRP A 191 -7.77 -2.46 -10.68
N ASN A 192 -7.72 -3.79 -10.63
CA ASN A 192 -7.35 -4.62 -11.79
C ASN A 192 -8.20 -4.28 -13.02
N LYS A 193 -9.52 -4.18 -12.88
CA LYS A 193 -10.42 -3.82 -13.98
C LYS A 193 -10.16 -2.43 -14.55
N ILE A 194 -9.76 -1.47 -13.71
CA ILE A 194 -9.42 -0.11 -14.15
C ILE A 194 -8.08 -0.13 -14.89
N TYR A 195 -7.06 -0.76 -14.31
CA TYR A 195 -5.72 -0.78 -14.87
C TYR A 195 -5.64 -1.60 -16.17
N GLU A 196 -6.37 -2.71 -16.28
CA GLU A 196 -6.48 -3.49 -17.52
C GLU A 196 -6.92 -2.63 -18.72
N LYS A 197 -7.74 -1.61 -18.47
CA LYS A 197 -8.31 -0.75 -19.53
C LYS A 197 -7.55 0.57 -19.72
N TYR A 198 -7.07 1.18 -18.64
CA TYR A 198 -6.62 2.57 -18.63
C TYR A 198 -5.15 2.76 -18.30
N TYR A 199 -4.44 1.72 -17.86
CA TYR A 199 -3.03 1.86 -17.54
C TYR A 199 -2.20 2.16 -18.79
N SER A 200 -1.30 3.13 -18.67
CA SER A 200 -0.26 3.38 -19.66
C SER A 200 1.12 3.15 -19.07
N ALA A 201 1.90 2.29 -19.71
CA ALA A 201 3.28 2.05 -19.30
C ALA A 201 4.13 3.31 -19.53
N PRO A 202 5.09 3.61 -18.62
CA PRO A 202 6.06 4.67 -18.85
C PRO A 202 6.78 4.45 -20.20
N VAL A 203 6.82 5.49 -21.02
CA VAL A 203 7.57 5.49 -22.28
C VAL A 203 8.91 6.17 -22.03
N ALA A 204 10.00 5.58 -22.53
CA ALA A 204 11.32 6.19 -22.42
C ALA A 204 11.31 7.61 -23.02
N PRO A 205 11.97 8.59 -22.38
CA PRO A 205 12.09 9.91 -22.98
C PRO A 205 12.79 9.81 -24.34
N PRO A 206 12.42 10.65 -25.33
CA PRO A 206 13.09 10.64 -26.62
C PRO A 206 14.58 10.90 -26.45
N THR A 207 15.42 10.22 -27.24
CA THR A 207 16.87 10.39 -27.21
C THR A 207 17.19 11.88 -27.38
N PRO A 208 17.99 12.49 -26.48
CA PRO A 208 18.41 13.88 -26.62
C PRO A 208 19.03 14.09 -28.00
N GLN A 209 18.60 15.13 -28.73
CA GLN A 209 19.29 15.53 -29.96
C GLN A 209 20.75 15.83 -29.59
N ALA A 210 21.70 15.25 -30.33
CA ALA A 210 23.10 15.56 -30.16
C ALA A 210 23.28 17.07 -30.25
N TYR A 211 23.77 17.69 -29.18
CA TYR A 211 24.17 19.10 -29.22
C TYR A 211 25.16 19.24 -30.37
N HIS A 212 24.86 20.15 -31.30
CA HIS A 212 25.77 20.50 -32.38
C HIS A 212 27.15 20.76 -31.78
N SER A 213 28.14 19.93 -32.16
CA SER A 213 29.54 20.24 -31.93
C SER A 213 29.86 21.42 -32.84
N GLU A 214 29.80 22.63 -32.32
CA GLU A 214 30.44 23.77 -32.97
C GLU A 214 31.96 23.57 -32.88
N LEU A 215 32.58 23.52 -34.06
CA LEU A 215 34.03 23.55 -34.28
C LEU A 215 34.56 24.98 -34.11
#